data_AF-A0A143YU04-F1
#
_entry.id   AF-A0A143YU04-F1
#
_cell.length_a   1.000
_cell.length_b   1.000
_cell.length_c   1.000
_cell.angle_alpha   90.00
_cell.angle_beta   90.00
_cell.angle_gamma   90.00
#
_symmetry.space_group_name_H-M   'P 1'
#
loop_
_entity.id
_entity.type
_entity.pdbx_description
1 polymer ?
#
loop_
_entity_poly.entity_id
_entity_poly.type
_entity_poly.pdbx_seq_one_letter_code
_entity_poly.pdbx_strand_id
1 'polypeptide(L)'
;MILHVGLDTVNLNGQGFEALVKEGDVVTAGQPLLKVDYAYRMKEEKDTVTLVVFTNLVEKAIHLLNTGKIKHNQDVVVDFD
;
A
#
# COMPACT_ATOMS: atom_id res chain seq x y z
N MET A 1 -3.76 10.12 -3.34
CA MET A 1 -3.62 8.66 -3.17
C MET A 1 -3.39 8.37 -1.70
N ILE A 2 -4.02 7.33 -1.16
CA ILE A 2 -3.85 6.82 0.20
C ILE A 2 -3.53 5.32 0.10
N LEU A 3 -2.54 4.87 0.86
CA LEU A 3 -2.23 3.46 1.08
C LEU A 3 -2.66 3.08 2.50
N HIS A 4 -3.57 2.12 2.65
CA HIS A 4 -3.98 1.57 3.94
C HIS A 4 -3.49 0.12 4.04
N VAL A 5 -2.44 -0.11 4.83
CA VAL A 5 -1.70 -1.39 4.86
C VAL A 5 -2.24 -2.31 5.96
N GLY A 6 -3.08 -3.26 5.56
CA GLY A 6 -3.80 -4.15 6.47
C GLY A 6 -5.17 -3.61 6.88
N LEU A 7 -6.05 -4.49 7.34
CA LEU A 7 -7.31 -4.10 7.98
C LEU A 7 -7.23 -4.28 9.50
N ASP A 8 -7.88 -3.40 10.26
CA ASP A 8 -7.95 -3.41 11.73
C ASP A 8 -6.58 -3.50 12.45
N THR A 9 -5.56 -2.87 11.86
CA THR A 9 -4.18 -2.84 12.37
C THR A 9 -3.92 -1.74 13.39
N VAL A 10 -4.85 -0.81 13.60
CA VAL A 10 -4.71 0.30 14.56
C VAL A 10 -4.40 -0.21 15.97
N ASN A 11 -5.01 -1.34 16.35
CA ASN A 11 -4.81 -1.96 17.66
C ASN A 11 -3.39 -2.50 17.90
N LEU A 12 -2.53 -2.56 16.87
CA LEU A 12 -1.13 -2.96 16.99
C LEU A 12 -0.22 -1.82 17.46
N ASN A 13 -0.72 -0.58 17.59
CA ASN A 13 0.06 0.58 18.06
C ASN A 13 1.41 0.76 17.33
N GLY A 14 1.44 0.46 16.03
CA GLY A 14 2.66 0.55 15.20
C GLY A 14 3.60 -0.67 15.27
N GLN A 15 3.32 -1.67 16.09
CA GLN A 15 4.11 -2.90 16.12
C GLN A 15 4.02 -3.66 14.79
N GLY A 16 5.18 -4.13 14.30
CA GLY A 16 5.30 -4.79 13.00
C GLY A 16 5.36 -3.84 11.81
N PHE A 17 5.44 -2.53 12.04
CA PHE A 17 5.59 -1.51 11.01
C PHE A 17 6.80 -0.61 11.28
N GLU A 18 7.60 -0.35 10.26
CA GLU A 18 8.71 0.60 10.31
C GLU A 18 8.60 1.52 9.09
N ALA A 19 8.35 2.81 9.34
CA ALA A 19 8.33 3.82 8.29
C ALA A 19 9.76 4.12 7.83
N LEU A 20 10.00 4.04 6.52
CA LEU A 20 11.32 4.26 5.91
C LEU A 20 11.49 5.67 5.32
N VAL A 21 10.41 6.45 5.32
CA VAL A 21 10.33 7.83 4.84
C VAL A 21 9.60 8.68 5.88
N LYS A 22 9.73 10.00 5.76
CA LYS A 22 9.07 10.99 6.62
C LYS A 22 8.06 11.80 5.83
N GLU A 23 7.18 12.45 6.57
CA GLU A 23 6.25 13.41 5.97
C GLU A 23 7.00 14.51 5.23
N GLY A 24 6.56 14.82 4.02
CA GLY A 24 7.18 15.82 3.15
C GLY A 24 8.30 15.29 2.25
N ASP A 25 8.75 14.04 2.42
CA ASP A 25 9.77 13.46 1.53
C ASP A 25 9.24 13.31 0.10
N VAL A 26 10.06 13.69 -0.88
CA VAL A 26 9.83 13.38 -2.30
C VAL A 26 10.35 11.97 -2.56
N VAL A 27 9.51 11.12 -3.17
CA VAL A 27 9.82 9.71 -3.42
C VAL A 27 9.71 9.37 -4.91
N THR A 28 10.42 8.32 -5.34
CA THR A 28 10.34 7.81 -6.72
C THR A 28 9.70 6.42 -6.76
N ALA A 29 9.19 6.03 -7.94
CA ALA A 29 8.66 4.68 -8.14
C ALA A 29 9.70 3.61 -7.77
N GLY A 30 9.28 2.60 -7.01
CA GLY A 30 10.14 1.52 -6.51
C GLY A 30 10.93 1.83 -5.24
N GLN A 31 10.89 3.06 -4.73
CA GLN A 31 11.49 3.41 -3.44
C GLN A 31 10.70 2.76 -2.28
N PRO A 32 11.36 2.04 -1.37
CA PRO A 32 10.70 1.51 -0.17
C PRO A 32 10.15 2.62 0.72
N LEU A 33 8.88 2.50 1.13
CA LEU A 33 8.20 3.47 2.00
C LEU A 33 7.95 2.94 3.41
N LEU A 34 7.63 1.66 3.51
CA LEU A 34 7.22 0.99 4.75
C LEU A 34 7.78 -0.43 4.73
N LYS A 35 8.35 -0.84 5.86
CA LYS A 35 8.71 -2.24 6.11
C LYS A 35 7.66 -2.84 7.04
N VAL A 36 7.20 -4.03 6.69
CA VAL A 36 6.13 -4.75 7.39
C VAL A 36 6.65 -6.12 7.83
N ASP A 37 6.47 -6.44 9.10
CA ASP A 37 6.71 -7.78 9.63
C ASP A 37 5.44 -8.64 9.46
N TYR A 38 5.38 -9.36 8.33
CA TYR A 38 4.26 -10.25 8.05
C TYR A 38 4.20 -11.46 8.97
N ALA A 39 5.32 -11.92 9.54
CA ALA A 39 5.32 -13.04 10.48
C ALA A 39 4.62 -12.64 11.79
N TYR A 40 4.91 -11.43 12.29
CA TYR A 40 4.21 -10.85 13.43
C TYR A 40 2.71 -10.70 13.16
N ARG A 41 2.32 -10.20 11.98
CA ARG A 41 0.90 -10.01 11.63
C ARG A 41 0.11 -11.31 11.51
N MET A 42 0.71 -12.36 10.96
CA MET A 42 0.08 -13.68 10.90
C MET A 42 -0.16 -14.24 12.30
N LYS A 43 0.75 -14.00 13.25
CA LYS A 43 0.59 -14.41 14.66
C LYS A 43 -0.55 -13.65 15.35
N GLU A 44 -0.73 -12.37 15.04
CA GLU A 44 -1.80 -11.53 15.59
C GLU A 44 -3.14 -11.67 14.82
N GLU A 45 -3.23 -12.62 13.89
CA GLU A 45 -4.41 -12.90 13.04
C GLU A 45 -4.96 -11.67 12.32
N LYS A 46 -4.06 -10.76 11.88
CA LYS A 46 -4.43 -9.52 11.19
C LYS A 46 -4.45 -9.68 9.68
N ASP A 47 -5.53 -9.20 9.06
CA ASP A 47 -5.71 -9.23 7.61
C ASP A 47 -4.57 -8.49 6.90
N THR A 48 -4.01 -9.08 5.85
CA THR A 48 -2.88 -8.55 5.09
C THR A 48 -3.29 -7.73 3.85
N VAL A 49 -4.59 -7.60 3.60
CA VAL A 49 -5.14 -6.78 2.53
C VAL A 49 -4.63 -5.34 2.65
N THR A 50 -4.08 -4.82 1.56
CA THR A 50 -3.66 -3.42 1.46
C THR A 50 -4.59 -2.70 0.49
N LEU A 51 -5.23 -1.62 0.95
CA LEU A 51 -6.10 -0.80 0.11
C LEU A 51 -5.31 0.33 -0.52
N VAL A 52 -5.52 0.54 -1.81
CA VAL A 52 -5.00 1.69 -2.55
C VAL A 52 -6.19 2.53 -2.98
N VAL A 53 -6.25 3.77 -2.50
CA VAL A 53 -7.37 4.68 -2.76
C VAL A 53 -6.86 5.94 -3.45
N PHE A 54 -7.47 6.30 -4.58
CA PHE A 54 -7.17 7.55 -5.28
C PHE A 54 -8.20 8.61 -4.86
N THR A 55 -7.76 9.59 -4.10
CA THR A 55 -8.62 10.54 -3.37
C THR A 55 -8.98 11.80 -4.16
N ASN A 56 -8.35 12.03 -5.31
CA ASN A 56 -8.44 13.28 -6.08
C ASN A 56 -8.71 13.04 -7.57
N LEU A 57 -9.57 12.08 -7.88
CA LEU A 57 -10.01 11.79 -9.24
C LEU A 57 -11.23 12.66 -9.58
N VAL A 58 -10.99 13.86 -10.10
CA VAL A 58 -12.03 14.69 -10.70
C VAL A 58 -12.07 14.37 -12.19
N GLU A 59 -13.21 13.89 -12.68
CA GLU A 59 -13.46 13.57 -14.10
C GLU A 59 -12.51 12.54 -14.74
N LYS A 60 -11.76 11.78 -13.92
CA LYS A 60 -10.89 10.68 -14.37
C LYS A 60 -11.49 9.34 -13.99
N ALA A 61 -11.56 8.41 -14.94
CA ALA A 61 -11.82 7.02 -14.64
C ALA A 61 -10.52 6.31 -14.23
N ILE A 62 -10.66 5.23 -13.47
CA ILE A 62 -9.58 4.27 -13.21
C ILE A 62 -9.80 3.10 -14.15
N HIS A 63 -8.80 2.71 -14.93
CA HIS A 63 -8.84 1.43 -15.64
C HIS A 63 -7.89 0.44 -15.00
N LEU A 64 -8.40 -0.78 -14.75
CA LEU A 64 -7.60 -1.88 -14.24
C LEU A 64 -6.87 -2.53 -15.41
N LEU A 65 -5.55 -2.45 -15.40
CA LEU A 65 -4.70 -3.02 -16.44
C LEU A 65 -4.30 -4.47 -16.12
N ASN A 66 -4.00 -4.75 -14.85
CA ASN A 66 -3.57 -6.08 -14.40
C ASN A 66 -4.30 -6.51 -13.13
N THR A 67 -4.59 -7.81 -13.04
CA THR A 67 -5.27 -8.43 -11.88
C THR A 67 -4.60 -9.76 -11.51
N GLY A 68 -4.87 -10.25 -10.31
CA GLY A 68 -4.27 -11.48 -9.80
C GLY A 68 -2.89 -11.24 -9.19
N LYS A 69 -1.89 -12.04 -9.59
CA LYS A 69 -0.52 -11.91 -9.06
C LYS A 69 0.22 -10.78 -9.77
N ILE A 70 0.61 -9.77 -9.00
CA ILE A 70 1.35 -8.58 -9.44
C ILE A 70 2.78 -8.64 -8.89
N LYS A 71 3.77 -8.25 -9.70
CA LYS A 71 5.19 -8.13 -9.32
C LYS A 71 5.59 -6.67 -9.18
N HIS A 72 6.19 -6.37 -8.03
CA HIS A 72 6.80 -5.08 -7.74
C HIS A 72 7.84 -4.69 -8.81
N ASN A 73 7.81 -3.42 -9.24
CA ASN A 73 8.69 -2.83 -10.26
C ASN A 73 8.63 -3.49 -11.65
N GLN A 74 7.58 -4.27 -11.96
CA GLN A 74 7.41 -4.90 -13.27
C GLN A 74 6.03 -4.61 -13.85
N ASP A 75 4.98 -4.76 -13.04
CA ASP A 75 3.61 -4.66 -13.51
C ASP A 75 2.99 -3.29 -13.19
N VAL A 76 2.31 -2.69 -14.15
CA VAL A 76 1.43 -1.53 -13.94
C VAL A 76 0.02 -2.05 -13.65
N VAL A 77 -0.58 -1.62 -12.54
CA VAL A 77 -1.87 -2.17 -12.07
C VAL A 77 -3.06 -1.36 -12.59
N VAL A 78 -2.92 -0.03 -12.61
CA VAL A 78 -3.96 0.90 -13.03
C VAL A 78 -3.38 1.99 -13.92
N ASP A 79 -4.21 2.54 -14.78
CA ASP A 79 -4.02 3.85 -15.38
C ASP A 79 -5.23 4.75 -15.09
N PHE A 80 -5.14 5.98 -15.59
CA PHE A 80 -6.19 6.98 -15.51
C PHE A 80 -6.32 7.65 -16.87
N ASP A 81 -7.54 8.01 -17.25
CA ASP A 81 -7.80 8.92 -18.38
C ASP A 81 -7.16 10.30 -18.17
#